data_AF-A0A0R3R048-F1
#
_entry.id   AF-A0A0R3R048-F1
#
_cell.length_a   1.000
_cell.length_b   1.000
_cell.length_c   1.000
_cell.angle_alpha   90.00
_cell.angle_beta   90.00
_cell.angle_gamma   90.00
#
_symmetry.space_group_name_H-M   'P 1'
#
loop_
_entity.id
_entity.type
_entity.pdbx_description
1 polymer ?
#
loop_
_entity_poly.entity_id
_entity_poly.type
_entity_poly.pdbx_seq_one_letter_code
_entity_poly.pdbx_strand_id
1 'polypeptide(L)'
;MNVISQVEAPEEKTVDREKVCPLLLRIFCANGRHNPLSEYGRGSTPANELQIYTWLDCTLRELMSLIKEVNPDARRRGTTFDFAVVAPDRFTPRYVMRDIGNTMNGQRGVDDNKTVSLIV
;
A
#
# COMPACT_ATOMS: atom_id res chain seq x y z
N MET A 1 11.63 -34.35 -20.27
CA MET A 1 12.51 -33.52 -19.44
C MET A 1 11.72 -32.29 -19.04
N ASN A 2 11.11 -32.27 -17.85
CA ASN A 2 10.41 -31.08 -17.33
C ASN A 2 11.41 -30.29 -16.49
N VAL A 3 11.87 -29.17 -17.03
CA VAL A 3 12.61 -28.17 -16.25
C VAL A 3 11.56 -27.31 -15.54
N ILE A 4 11.29 -27.63 -14.27
CA ILE A 4 10.50 -26.75 -13.40
C ILE A 4 11.45 -25.62 -13.00
N SER A 5 11.21 -24.42 -13.53
CA SER A 5 11.88 -23.19 -13.09
C SER A 5 11.45 -22.92 -11.65
N GLN A 6 12.30 -23.26 -10.68
CA GLN A 6 12.14 -22.82 -9.30
C GLN A 6 12.48 -21.32 -9.25
N VAL A 7 11.46 -20.47 -9.38
CA VAL A 7 11.56 -19.10 -8.89
C VAL A 7 11.43 -19.20 -7.38
N GLU A 8 12.56 -19.20 -6.69
CA GLU A 8 12.62 -19.11 -5.23
C GLU A 8 11.98 -17.77 -4.84
N ALA A 9 10.79 -17.83 -4.22
CA ALA A 9 10.14 -16.64 -3.70
C ALA A 9 11.08 -16.04 -2.64
N PRO A 10 11.38 -14.73 -2.69
CA PRO A 10 12.27 -14.13 -1.71
C PRO A 10 11.67 -14.34 -0.31
N GLU A 11 12.46 -14.91 0.60
CA GLU A 11 12.13 -14.96 2.02
C GLU A 11 11.80 -13.54 2.49
N GLU A 12 10.53 -13.24 2.79
CA GLU A 12 10.11 -11.99 3.42
C GLU A 12 10.73 -11.96 4.82
N LYS A 13 11.93 -11.37 4.92
CA LYS A 13 12.60 -11.16 6.20
C LYS A 13 11.75 -10.22 7.06
N THR A 14 11.24 -10.73 8.17
CA THR A 14 10.59 -9.94 9.21
C THR A 14 11.53 -8.83 9.69
N VAL A 15 11.04 -7.59 9.75
CA VAL A 15 11.88 -6.44 10.11
C VAL A 15 11.96 -6.34 11.64
N ASP A 16 13.17 -6.20 12.17
CA ASP A 16 13.38 -5.89 13.59
C ASP A 16 13.04 -4.41 13.85
N ARG A 17 11.78 -4.14 14.20
CA ARG A 17 11.22 -2.80 14.37
C ARG A 17 11.83 -2.02 15.55
N GLU A 18 12.55 -2.69 16.46
CA GLU A 18 13.29 -2.01 17.55
C GLU A 18 14.64 -1.47 17.07
N LYS A 19 15.25 -2.10 16.05
CA LYS A 19 16.56 -1.73 15.52
C LYS A 19 16.51 -0.93 14.23
N VAL A 20 15.43 -1.04 13.48
CA VAL A 20 15.26 -0.40 12.18
C VAL A 20 14.40 0.84 12.33
N CYS A 21 14.89 1.99 11.85
CA CYS A 21 14.09 3.22 11.81
C CYS A 21 12.89 3.04 10.86
N PRO A 22 11.67 3.42 11.28
CA PRO A 22 10.52 3.38 10.39
C PRO A 22 10.70 4.36 9.21
N LEU A 23 10.03 4.06 8.11
CA LEU A 23 9.87 4.97 6.98
C LEU A 23 8.60 5.82 7.15
N LEU A 24 8.59 6.99 6.53
CA LEU A 24 7.40 7.82 6.39
C LEU A 24 6.62 7.35 5.14
N LEU A 25 5.44 6.77 5.35
CA LEU A 25 4.52 6.38 4.29
C LEU A 25 3.45 7.47 4.12
N ARG A 26 3.35 8.02 2.90
CA ARG A 26 2.29 8.96 2.51
C ARG A 26 1.17 8.20 1.83
N ILE A 27 -0.02 8.25 2.39
CA ILE A 27 -1.23 7.56 1.89
C ILE A 27 -2.23 8.64 1.45
N PHE A 28 -2.82 8.47 0.28
CA PHE A 28 -3.84 9.38 -0.23
C PHE A 28 -5.19 8.65 -0.31
N CYS A 29 -6.11 9.01 0.58
CA CYS A 29 -7.38 8.28 0.74
C CYS A 29 -8.53 8.90 -0.05
N ALA A 30 -9.06 8.18 -1.03
CA ALA A 30 -10.20 8.59 -1.83
C ALA A 30 -11.35 7.59 -1.74
N ASN A 31 -12.59 8.08 -1.88
CA ASN A 31 -13.79 7.24 -1.82
C ASN A 31 -14.26 6.88 -3.24
N GLY A 32 -14.53 5.59 -3.47
CA GLY A 32 -15.09 5.07 -4.72
C GLY A 32 -14.12 4.91 -5.89
N ARG A 33 -13.02 5.69 -5.94
CA ARG A 33 -11.92 5.51 -6.91
C ARG A 33 -10.63 6.11 -6.39
N HIS A 34 -9.48 5.64 -6.89
CA HIS A 34 -8.18 6.28 -6.65
C HIS A 34 -8.13 7.71 -7.21
N ASN A 35 -7.32 8.57 -6.59
CA ASN A 35 -7.07 9.91 -7.12
C ASN A 35 -6.44 9.80 -8.53
N PRO A 36 -6.86 10.63 -9.49
CA PRO A 36 -6.32 10.58 -10.84
C PRO A 36 -4.83 10.97 -10.87
N LEU A 37 -4.06 10.33 -11.76
CA LEU A 37 -2.63 10.61 -11.95
C LEU A 37 -2.31 12.07 -12.27
N SER A 38 -3.26 12.84 -12.80
CA SER A 38 -3.11 14.28 -13.06
C SER A 38 -2.92 15.13 -11.81
N GLU A 39 -3.33 14.64 -10.64
CA GLU A 39 -3.11 15.32 -9.36
C GLU A 39 -1.71 15.07 -8.77
N TYR A 40 -0.97 14.12 -9.33
CA TYR A 40 0.38 13.78 -8.94
C TYR A 40 1.37 14.37 -9.94
N GLY A 41 2.04 15.46 -9.58
CA GLY A 41 3.04 16.08 -10.44
C GLY A 41 3.28 17.55 -10.16
N ARG A 42 4.39 18.09 -10.70
CA ARG A 42 4.79 19.50 -10.56
C ARG A 42 4.84 19.99 -9.10
N GLY A 43 5.20 19.12 -8.17
CA GLY A 43 5.25 19.41 -6.73
C GLY A 43 3.89 19.39 -6.03
N SER A 44 2.80 19.08 -6.74
CA SER A 44 1.47 18.91 -6.18
C SER A 44 1.16 17.44 -5.89
N THR A 45 0.39 17.22 -4.83
CA THR A 45 -0.24 15.94 -4.49
C THR A 45 -1.68 16.20 -4.02
N PRO A 46 -2.56 15.18 -4.05
CA PRO A 46 -3.91 15.30 -3.51
C PRO A 46 -3.93 15.77 -2.04
N ALA A 47 -4.98 16.51 -1.65
CA ALA A 47 -5.09 17.11 -0.31
C ALA A 47 -5.51 16.12 0.79
N ASN A 48 -6.03 14.96 0.40
CA ASN A 48 -6.46 13.85 1.27
C ASN A 48 -5.27 12.98 1.73
N GLU A 49 -4.19 13.63 2.15
CA GLU A 49 -2.96 12.97 2.59
C GLU A 49 -3.04 12.55 4.06
N LEU A 50 -2.59 11.32 4.32
CA LEU A 50 -2.32 10.76 5.63
C LEU A 50 -0.85 10.35 5.68
N GLN A 51 -0.18 10.64 6.79
CA GLN A 51 1.21 10.29 7.00
C GLN A 51 1.32 9.28 8.13
N ILE A 52 2.02 8.17 7.88
CA ILE A 52 2.15 7.06 8.82
C ILE A 52 3.61 6.65 8.90
N TYR A 53 4.12 6.48 10.11
CA TYR A 53 5.42 5.84 10.35
C TYR A 53 5.24 4.33 10.41
N THR A 54 5.91 3.59 9.51
CA THR A 54 5.80 2.13 9.45
C THR A 54 7.07 1.50 8.91
N TRP A 55 7.07 0.18 8.74
CA TRP A 55 8.19 -0.61 8.20
C TRP A 55 7.79 -1.33 6.92
N LEU A 56 8.79 -1.87 6.21
CA LEU A 56 8.55 -2.59 4.95
C LEU A 56 7.75 -3.88 5.12
N ASP A 57 7.77 -4.49 6.30
CA ASP A 57 6.96 -5.67 6.61
C ASP A 57 5.50 -5.34 6.98
N CYS A 58 5.11 -4.07 6.94
CA CYS A 58 3.74 -3.67 7.19
C CYS A 58 2.80 -4.29 6.17
N THR A 59 1.76 -4.98 6.63
CA THR A 59 0.80 -5.66 5.74
C THR A 59 -0.33 -4.73 5.30
N LEU A 60 -1.02 -5.05 4.20
CA LEU A 60 -2.21 -4.31 3.77
C LEU A 60 -3.29 -4.27 4.86
N ARG A 61 -3.41 -5.34 5.67
CA ARG A 61 -4.33 -5.38 6.80
C ARG A 61 -3.91 -4.47 7.96
N GLU A 62 -2.61 -4.35 8.22
CA GLU A 62 -2.08 -3.37 9.18
C GLU A 62 -2.38 -1.95 8.70
N LEU A 63 -2.10 -1.63 7.43
CA LEU A 63 -2.42 -0.33 6.83
C LEU A 63 -3.91 0.00 6.93
N MET A 64 -4.78 -0.95 6.60
CA MET A 64 -6.22 -0.80 6.72
C MET A 64 -6.65 -0.50 8.17
N SER A 65 -6.01 -1.14 9.16
CA SER A 65 -6.29 -0.88 10.57
C SER A 65 -5.88 0.53 10.98
N LEU A 66 -4.73 1.02 10.53
CA LEU A 66 -4.26 2.39 10.81
C LEU A 66 -5.15 3.44 10.13
N ILE A 67 -5.58 3.22 8.89
CA ILE A 67 -6.51 4.13 8.18
C ILE A 67 -7.85 4.22 8.93
N LYS A 68 -8.34 3.11 9.50
CA LYS A 68 -9.58 3.10 10.29
C LYS A 68 -9.48 3.92 11.58
N GLU A 69 -8.30 4.08 12.15
CA GLU A 69 -8.12 4.91 13.34
C GLU A 69 -8.41 6.38 13.02
N VAL A 70 -7.96 6.84 11.86
CA VAL A 70 -8.05 8.25 11.43
C VAL A 70 -9.29 8.57 10.56
N ASN A 71 -9.88 7.57 9.89
CA ASN A 71 -11.07 7.74 9.05
C ASN A 71 -12.26 6.92 9.61
N PRO A 72 -13.19 7.56 10.35
CA PRO A 72 -14.34 6.88 10.95
C PRO A 72 -15.26 6.17 9.95
N ASP A 73 -15.45 6.71 8.74
CA ASP A 73 -16.29 6.09 7.71
C ASP A 73 -15.73 4.75 7.23
N ALA A 74 -14.40 4.59 7.33
CA ALA A 74 -13.70 3.38 6.96
C ALA A 74 -13.95 2.22 7.96
N ARG A 75 -14.55 2.49 9.12
CA ARG A 75 -14.83 1.49 10.17
C ARG A 75 -16.09 0.65 9.91
N ARG A 76 -16.91 1.00 8.91
CA ARG A 76 -18.12 0.24 8.58
C ARG A 76 -17.75 -1.16 8.11
N ARG A 77 -18.47 -2.18 8.59
CA ARG A 77 -18.24 -3.57 8.17
C ARG A 77 -18.58 -3.71 6.69
N GLY A 78 -17.75 -4.43 5.95
CA GLY A 78 -17.90 -4.57 4.49
C GLY A 78 -17.27 -3.43 3.68
N THR A 79 -16.68 -2.40 4.31
CA THR A 79 -15.87 -1.42 3.59
C THR A 79 -14.66 -2.11 2.98
N THR A 80 -14.51 -1.99 1.66
CA THR A 80 -13.34 -2.44 0.89
C THR A 80 -12.30 -1.33 0.83
N PHE A 81 -11.03 -1.71 0.93
CA PHE A 81 -9.88 -0.85 0.79
C PHE A 81 -9.06 -1.37 -0.38
N ASP A 82 -9.07 -0.63 -1.49
CA ASP A 82 -8.22 -0.90 -2.63
C ASP A 82 -6.91 -0.14 -2.48
N PHE A 83 -5.78 -0.81 -2.72
CA PHE A 83 -4.45 -0.28 -2.55
C PHE A 83 -3.69 -0.24 -3.88
N ALA A 84 -3.13 0.92 -4.18
CA ALA A 84 -2.26 1.12 -5.33
C ALA A 84 -1.02 1.95 -4.93
N VAL A 85 0.12 1.64 -5.55
CA VAL A 85 1.34 2.45 -5.45
C VAL A 85 1.30 3.53 -6.51
N VAL A 86 1.59 4.76 -6.13
CA VAL A 86 1.90 5.83 -7.08
C VAL A 86 3.40 6.14 -6.99
N ALA A 87 4.11 5.98 -8.11
CA ALA A 87 5.55 6.17 -8.20
C ALA A 87 5.92 6.97 -9.45
N PRO A 88 7.03 7.73 -9.44
CA PRO A 88 7.54 8.35 -10.65
C PRO A 88 7.88 7.26 -11.67
N ASP A 89 7.49 7.50 -12.93
CA ASP A 89 7.86 6.63 -14.03
C ASP A 89 9.37 6.73 -14.28
N ARG A 90 9.99 5.60 -14.61
CA ARG A 90 11.45 5.54 -14.80
C ARG A 90 11.91 6.20 -16.09
N PHE A 91 11.02 6.29 -17.09
CA PHE A 91 11.37 6.71 -18.45
C PHE A 91 10.72 8.05 -18.84
N THR A 92 9.70 8.49 -18.11
CA THR A 92 8.93 9.69 -18.40
C THR A 92 8.79 10.55 -17.15
N PRO A 93 8.58 11.87 -17.29
CA PRO A 93 8.39 12.77 -16.13
C PRO A 93 6.98 12.66 -15.50
N ARG A 94 6.30 11.53 -15.71
CA ARG A 94 4.93 11.27 -15.24
C ARG A 94 4.96 10.34 -14.05
N TYR A 95 3.85 10.29 -13.31
CA TYR A 95 3.62 9.24 -12.33
C TYR A 95 2.88 8.06 -12.97
N VAL A 96 3.14 6.88 -12.45
CA VAL A 96 2.42 5.65 -12.77
C VAL A 96 1.75 5.11 -11.51
N MET A 97 0.61 4.46 -11.70
CA MET A 97 -0.14 3.79 -10.66
C MET A 97 -0.08 2.29 -10.89
N ARG A 98 0.18 1.51 -9.83
CA ARG A 98 0.19 0.05 -9.87
C ARG A 98 -0.66 -0.51 -8.74
N ASP A 99 -1.67 -1.29 -9.08
CA ASP A 99 -2.51 -1.98 -8.10
C ASP A 99 -1.71 -3.02 -7.33
N ILE A 100 -1.94 -3.10 -6.02
CA ILE A 100 -1.25 -4.02 -5.11
C ILE A 100 -2.21 -5.12 -4.64
N GLY A 101 -3.46 -4.74 -4.38
CA GLY A 101 -4.48 -5.64 -3.86
C GLY A 101 -5.54 -4.89 -3.06
N ASN A 102 -6.41 -5.65 -2.40
CA ASN A 102 -7.45 -5.07 -1.55
C ASN A 102 -7.62 -5.81 -0.22
N THR A 103 -8.28 -5.14 0.73
CA THR A 103 -8.72 -5.77 1.99
C THR A 103 -10.16 -5.37 2.28
N MET A 104 -10.85 -6.11 3.14
CA MET A 104 -12.22 -5.80 3.51
C MET A 104 -12.43 -5.80 5.03
N ASN A 105 -13.17 -4.82 5.53
CA ASN A 105 -13.41 -4.73 6.96
C ASN A 105 -14.34 -5.83 7.47
N GLY A 106 -13.79 -6.67 8.35
CA GLY A 106 -14.52 -7.78 8.97
C GLY A 106 -14.56 -9.05 8.12
N GLN A 107 -13.75 -9.13 7.06
CA GLN A 107 -13.55 -10.34 6.25
C GLN A 107 -12.05 -10.51 5.95
N ARG A 108 -11.56 -11.75 5.94
CA ARG A 108 -10.15 -12.02 5.55
C ARG A 108 -10.06 -12.11 4.03
N GLY A 109 -9.13 -11.37 3.44
CA GLY A 109 -8.79 -11.44 2.01
C GLY A 109 -7.51 -12.24 1.76
N VAL A 110 -7.28 -12.59 0.49
CA VAL A 110 -6.04 -13.24 0.04
C VAL A 110 -4.83 -12.28 0.06
N ASP A 111 -5.10 -10.99 -0.03
CA ASP A 111 -4.11 -9.92 -0.09
C ASP A 111 -3.78 -9.33 1.29
N ASP A 112 -4.47 -9.76 2.36
CA ASP A 112 -4.33 -9.22 3.71
C ASP A 112 -2.87 -9.21 4.20
N ASN A 113 -2.10 -10.22 3.83
CA ASN A 113 -0.72 -10.43 4.26
C ASN A 113 0.32 -9.86 3.27
N LYS A 114 -0.10 -9.27 2.14
CA LYS A 114 0.84 -8.60 1.24
C LYS A 114 1.50 -7.44 1.99
N THR A 115 2.82 -7.35 1.89
CA THR A 115 3.60 -6.35 2.62
C THR A 115 3.92 -5.13 1.76
N VAL A 116 4.23 -4.02 2.42
CA VAL A 116 4.78 -2.80 1.81
C VAL A 116 6.12 -3.06 1.11
N SER A 117 6.83 -4.14 1.45
CA SER A 117 8.09 -4.50 0.80
C SER A 117 7.93 -4.74 -0.71
N LEU A 118 6.74 -5.11 -1.17
CA LEU A 118 6.41 -5.25 -2.59
C LEU A 118 6.39 -3.90 -3.35
N ILE A 119 6.47 -2.79 -2.63
CA ILE A 119 6.34 -1.42 -3.16
C ILE A 119 7.70 -0.83 -3.53
N VAL A 120 8.78 -1.28 -2.88
CA VAL A 120 10.15 -0.72 -2.99
C VAL A 120 11.06 -1.52 -3.90
#